data_AF-A0A4U9WLS0-F1
#
_entry.id   AF-A0A4U9WLS0-F1
#
_cell.length_a   1.000
_cell.length_b   1.000
_cell.length_c   1.000
_cell.angle_alpha   90.00
_cell.angle_beta   90.00
_cell.angle_gamma   90.00
#
_symmetry.space_group_name_H-M   'P 1'
#
loop_
_entity.id
_entity.type
_entity.pdbx_description
1 polymer ?
#
loop_
_entity_poly.entity_id
_entity_poly.type
_entity_poly.pdbx_seq_one_letter_code
_entity_poly.pdbx_strand_id
1 'polypeptide(L)'
;MKTMQGPGLFLAQFIAEQAPFNTLDGLAEWAAGLGFTSVQIPTLEPAIFDLALAARSQEYCDEIVARLGRHGIRISELSTHLQGQLVAIHPAYDLAFDGFAPPEVRGKPQQRQAWATEQLLLAATGISALGANGPCDLLWGVGVALFLSLAAA
;
A
#
# COMPACT_ATOMS: atom_id res chain seq x y z
N MET A 1 16.65 8.87 -21.59
CA MET A 1 15.51 9.12 -20.69
C MET A 1 14.22 8.98 -21.50
N LYS A 2 13.55 7.82 -21.47
CA LYS A 2 12.32 7.58 -22.27
C LYS A 2 11.18 6.88 -21.50
N THR A 3 11.28 6.76 -20.17
CA THR A 3 10.35 5.94 -19.36
C THR A 3 9.86 6.63 -18.08
N MET A 4 9.93 7.96 -17.98
CA MET A 4 9.25 8.66 -16.88
C MET A 4 7.75 8.74 -17.18
N GLN A 5 6.92 8.19 -16.29
CA GLN A 5 5.46 8.11 -16.43
C GLN A 5 4.71 9.32 -15.85
N GLY A 6 5.45 10.37 -15.46
CA GLY A 6 4.95 11.57 -14.79
C GLY A 6 5.21 11.58 -13.28
N PRO A 7 4.88 12.69 -12.59
CA PRO A 7 5.06 12.83 -11.15
C PRO A 7 4.07 11.95 -10.37
N GLY A 8 4.59 11.22 -9.39
CA GLY A 8 3.82 10.39 -8.45
C GLY A 8 3.76 11.00 -7.05
N LEU A 9 2.67 10.78 -6.33
CA LEU A 9 2.44 11.26 -4.97
C LEU A 9 2.17 10.12 -3.99
N PHE A 10 2.85 10.12 -2.84
CA PHE A 10 2.55 9.16 -1.78
C PHE A 10 1.42 9.65 -0.87
N LEU A 11 0.26 9.01 -0.95
CA LEU A 11 -0.95 9.51 -0.27
C LEU A 11 -0.88 9.46 1.26
N ALA A 12 -0.14 8.51 1.84
CA ALA A 12 -0.12 8.32 3.30
C ALA A 12 0.30 9.57 4.08
N GLN A 13 1.11 10.44 3.47
CA GLN A 13 1.60 11.67 4.08
C GLN A 13 0.50 12.75 4.22
N PHE A 14 -0.61 12.58 3.50
CA PHE A 14 -1.65 13.60 3.37
C PHE A 14 -3.00 13.14 3.88
N ILE A 15 -3.18 11.86 4.24
CA ILE A 15 -4.43 11.36 4.81
C ILE A 15 -4.71 12.08 6.14
N ALA A 16 -5.93 12.59 6.28
CA ALA A 16 -6.39 13.28 7.48
C ALA A 16 -7.89 13.04 7.68
N GLU A 17 -8.45 13.45 8.82
CA GLU A 17 -9.86 13.25 9.14
C GLU A 17 -10.81 14.17 8.35
N GLN A 18 -10.33 15.32 7.87
CA GLN A 18 -11.13 16.33 7.18
C GLN A 18 -11.00 16.25 5.66
N ALA A 19 -12.07 16.61 4.95
CA ALA A 19 -12.05 16.73 3.49
C ALA A 19 -11.05 17.82 3.02
N PRO A 20 -10.39 17.64 1.85
CA PRO A 20 -10.55 16.52 0.91
C PRO A 20 -9.69 15.28 1.26
N PHE A 21 -8.96 15.32 2.38
CA PHE A 21 -7.90 14.36 2.72
C PHE A 21 -8.39 13.05 3.37
N ASN A 22 -9.70 12.90 3.56
CA ASN A 22 -10.32 11.76 4.24
C ASN A 22 -10.99 10.76 3.29
N THR A 23 -10.88 10.96 1.97
CA THR A 23 -11.45 10.07 0.96
C THR A 23 -10.49 9.90 -0.22
N LEU A 24 -10.60 8.77 -0.93
CA LEU A 24 -9.78 8.52 -2.11
C LEU A 24 -10.04 9.53 -3.24
N ASP A 25 -11.32 9.85 -3.54
CA ASP A 25 -11.65 10.81 -4.59
C ASP A 25 -11.16 12.23 -4.24
N GLY A 26 -11.30 12.67 -2.98
CA GLY A 26 -10.81 13.97 -2.54
C GLY A 26 -9.28 14.09 -2.61
N LEU A 27 -8.55 13.04 -2.19
CA LEU A 27 -7.09 12.96 -2.35
C LEU A 27 -6.68 12.99 -3.83
N ALA A 28 -7.40 12.27 -4.70
CA ALA A 28 -7.11 12.20 -6.12
C ALA A 28 -7.37 13.52 -6.83
N GLU A 29 -8.48 14.20 -6.53
CA GLU A 29 -8.80 15.53 -7.06
C GLU A 29 -7.73 16.55 -6.63
N TRP A 30 -7.36 16.56 -5.36
CA TRP A 30 -6.31 17.43 -4.84
C TRP A 30 -4.96 17.16 -5.51
N ALA A 31 -4.55 15.88 -5.63
CA ALA A 31 -3.30 15.51 -6.29
C ALA A 31 -3.28 15.93 -7.77
N ALA A 32 -4.38 15.73 -8.50
CA ALA A 32 -4.52 16.16 -9.89
C ALA A 32 -4.43 17.68 -10.03
N GLY A 33 -5.03 18.44 -9.10
CA GLY A 33 -4.94 19.90 -9.06
C GLY A 33 -3.51 20.44 -8.87
N LEU A 34 -2.61 19.64 -8.28
CA LEU A 34 -1.19 19.95 -8.15
C LEU A 34 -0.34 19.47 -9.34
N GLY A 35 -0.94 18.80 -10.32
CA GLY A 35 -0.26 18.28 -11.52
C GLY A 35 0.34 16.89 -11.35
N PHE A 36 0.01 16.16 -10.29
CA PHE A 36 0.37 14.74 -10.17
C PHE A 36 -0.43 13.90 -11.19
N THR A 37 0.21 12.85 -11.71
CA THR A 37 -0.40 11.94 -12.69
C THR A 37 -0.58 10.52 -12.15
N SER A 38 0.06 10.22 -11.02
CA SER A 38 -0.10 8.95 -10.34
C SER A 38 0.00 9.09 -8.82
N VAL A 39 -0.52 8.08 -8.13
CA VAL A 39 -0.49 7.99 -6.67
C VAL A 39 0.03 6.63 -6.21
N GLN A 40 0.82 6.66 -5.15
CA GLN A 40 1.16 5.49 -4.35
C GLN A 40 0.14 5.41 -3.19
N ILE A 41 -0.55 4.27 -3.08
CA ILE A 41 -1.67 4.07 -2.16
C ILE A 41 -1.20 3.29 -0.91
N PRO A 42 -1.45 3.79 0.31
CA PRO A 42 -1.21 3.03 1.53
C PRO A 42 -2.18 1.88 1.71
N THR A 43 -1.66 0.80 2.28
CA THR A 43 -2.40 -0.46 2.45
C THR A 43 -2.83 -0.72 3.90
N LEU A 44 -2.62 0.26 4.78
CA LEU A 44 -2.99 0.21 6.20
C LEU A 44 -4.14 1.15 6.57
N GLU A 45 -4.76 1.80 5.57
CA GLU A 45 -5.89 2.71 5.78
C GLU A 45 -7.13 2.20 5.03
N PRO A 46 -7.92 1.28 5.60
CA PRO A 46 -9.07 0.68 4.93
C PRO A 46 -10.14 1.68 4.50
N ALA A 47 -10.23 2.83 5.18
CA ALA A 47 -11.14 3.92 4.81
C ALA A 47 -10.78 4.56 3.45
N ILE A 48 -9.51 4.47 3.04
CA ILE A 48 -9.01 4.97 1.76
C ILE A 48 -8.86 3.82 0.75
N PHE A 49 -8.33 2.68 1.16
CA PHE A 49 -8.12 1.49 0.32
C PHE A 49 -8.15 0.21 1.15
N ASP A 50 -9.12 -0.67 0.85
CA ASP A 50 -9.25 -1.98 1.50
C ASP A 50 -8.39 -3.02 0.77
N LEU A 51 -7.21 -3.28 1.35
CA LEU A 51 -6.25 -4.25 0.82
C LEU A 51 -6.83 -5.67 0.70
N ALA A 52 -7.58 -6.10 1.72
CA ALA A 52 -8.12 -7.45 1.76
C ALA A 52 -9.22 -7.62 0.71
N LEU A 53 -10.00 -6.56 0.44
CA LEU A 53 -10.96 -6.54 -0.64
C LEU A 53 -10.29 -6.51 -2.02
N ALA A 54 -9.23 -5.71 -2.18
CA ALA A 54 -8.42 -5.68 -3.41
C ALA A 54 -7.83 -7.05 -3.76
N ALA A 55 -7.40 -7.82 -2.77
CA ALA A 55 -6.86 -9.17 -2.99
C ALA A 55 -7.92 -10.21 -3.41
N ARG A 56 -9.22 -9.95 -3.18
CA ARG A 56 -10.30 -10.95 -3.41
C ARG A 56 -11.36 -10.54 -4.42
N SER A 57 -11.33 -9.30 -4.90
CA SER A 57 -12.37 -8.76 -5.78
C SER A 57 -11.77 -7.94 -6.93
N GLN A 58 -11.86 -8.48 -8.14
CA GLN A 58 -11.49 -7.75 -9.36
C GLN A 58 -12.40 -6.53 -9.57
N GLU A 59 -13.70 -6.66 -9.26
CA GLU A 59 -14.66 -5.56 -9.37
C GLU A 59 -14.26 -4.36 -8.49
N TYR A 60 -13.78 -4.61 -7.26
CA TYR A 60 -13.28 -3.56 -6.39
C TYR A 60 -12.05 -2.87 -6.98
N CYS A 61 -11.10 -3.65 -7.52
CA CYS A 61 -9.91 -3.11 -8.19
C CYS A 61 -10.27 -2.25 -9.40
N ASP A 62 -11.21 -2.72 -10.23
CA ASP A 62 -11.71 -1.99 -11.40
C ASP A 62 -12.42 -0.70 -10.98
N GLU A 63 -13.22 -0.73 -9.91
CA GLU A 63 -13.86 0.46 -9.34
C GLU A 63 -12.81 1.48 -8.89
N ILE A 64 -11.80 1.06 -8.13
CA ILE A 64 -10.75 1.95 -7.63
C ILE A 64 -9.96 2.59 -8.79
N VAL A 65 -9.61 1.81 -9.81
CA VAL A 65 -8.95 2.33 -11.03
C VAL A 65 -9.85 3.33 -11.75
N ALA A 66 -11.13 3.01 -11.93
CA ALA A 66 -12.08 3.90 -12.58
C ALA A 66 -12.27 5.21 -11.80
N ARG A 67 -12.37 5.13 -10.46
CA ARG A 67 -12.51 6.30 -9.58
C ARG A 67 -11.35 7.26 -9.74
N LEU A 68 -10.11 6.78 -9.63
CA LEU A 68 -8.90 7.59 -9.82
C LEU A 68 -8.78 8.11 -11.26
N GLY A 69 -9.16 7.29 -12.25
CA GLY A 69 -9.17 7.65 -13.65
C GLY A 69 -10.06 8.86 -13.97
N ARG A 70 -11.16 9.07 -13.24
CA ARG A 70 -12.02 10.28 -13.39
C ARG A 70 -11.28 11.58 -13.06
N HIS A 71 -10.22 11.51 -12.25
CA HIS A 71 -9.35 12.63 -11.91
C HIS A 71 -8.07 12.68 -12.76
N GLY A 72 -7.91 11.78 -13.74
CA GLY A 72 -6.69 11.66 -14.52
C GLY A 72 -5.51 11.05 -13.73
N ILE A 73 -5.79 10.40 -12.60
CA ILE A 73 -4.80 9.80 -11.72
C ILE A 73 -4.72 8.29 -11.97
N ARG A 74 -3.49 7.78 -12.08
CA ARG A 74 -3.21 6.33 -12.09
C ARG A 74 -2.69 5.87 -10.74
N ILE A 75 -2.85 4.58 -10.45
CA ILE A 75 -2.13 3.94 -9.35
C ILE A 75 -0.74 3.61 -9.87
N SER A 76 0.31 4.15 -9.24
CA SER A 76 1.67 3.70 -9.54
C SER A 76 2.02 2.48 -8.72
N GLU A 77 1.67 2.48 -7.43
CA GLU A 77 2.16 1.50 -6.46
C GLU A 77 1.18 1.30 -5.29
N LEU A 78 1.20 0.10 -4.69
CA LEU A 78 0.74 -0.10 -3.32
C LEU A 78 1.92 -0.05 -2.36
N SER A 79 1.87 0.82 -1.35
CA SER A 79 2.94 0.94 -0.37
C SER A 79 2.76 -0.07 0.76
N THR A 80 3.78 -0.87 1.02
CA THR A 80 3.81 -1.86 2.12
C THR A 80 5.03 -1.67 3.03
N HIS A 81 5.45 -0.42 3.24
CA HIS A 81 6.70 -0.11 3.95
C HIS A 81 6.73 -0.68 5.38
N LEU A 82 5.68 -0.38 6.16
CA LEU A 82 5.58 -0.81 7.55
C LEU A 82 5.47 -2.33 7.65
N GLN A 83 4.67 -2.97 6.79
CA GLN A 83 4.56 -4.43 6.79
C GLN A 83 5.90 -5.08 6.45
N GLY A 84 6.62 -4.58 5.43
CA GLY A 84 7.97 -5.05 5.11
C GLY A 84 8.95 -4.93 6.28
N GLN A 85 8.91 -3.81 7.02
CA GLN A 85 9.71 -3.64 8.24
C GLN A 85 9.31 -4.63 9.33
N LEU A 86 8.02 -4.83 9.56
CA LEU A 86 7.50 -5.69 10.63
C LEU A 86 7.76 -7.19 10.39
N VAL A 87 8.04 -7.60 9.16
CA VAL A 87 8.54 -8.95 8.85
C VAL A 87 9.97 -9.17 9.35
N ALA A 88 10.80 -8.13 9.30
CA ALA A 88 12.26 -8.23 9.36
C ALA A 88 12.88 -7.49 10.55
N ILE A 89 12.07 -6.93 11.44
CA ILE A 89 12.56 -6.02 12.48
C ILE A 89 13.45 -6.76 13.48
N HIS A 90 14.60 -6.17 13.79
CA HIS A 90 15.51 -6.73 14.78
C HIS A 90 14.92 -6.58 16.19
N PRO A 91 15.05 -7.57 17.10
CA PRO A 91 14.43 -7.54 18.43
C PRO A 91 14.72 -6.30 19.27
N ALA A 92 15.91 -5.70 19.12
CA ALA A 92 16.28 -4.45 19.78
C ALA A 92 15.37 -3.26 19.44
N TYR A 93 14.65 -3.31 18.32
CA TYR A 93 13.71 -2.28 17.88
C TYR A 93 12.25 -2.72 17.99
N ASP A 94 11.95 -3.89 18.57
CA ASP A 94 10.59 -4.41 18.67
C ASP A 94 9.64 -3.42 19.32
N LEU A 95 10.04 -2.85 20.46
CA LEU A 95 9.22 -1.88 21.18
C LEU A 95 8.96 -0.61 20.37
N ALA A 96 9.96 -0.13 19.62
CA ALA A 96 9.83 1.07 18.80
C ALA A 96 8.87 0.87 17.62
N PHE A 97 8.76 -0.36 17.11
CA PHE A 97 7.92 -0.69 15.97
C PHE A 97 6.57 -1.31 16.34
N ASP A 98 6.36 -1.70 17.60
CA ASP A 98 5.15 -2.40 18.04
C ASP A 98 3.87 -1.60 17.78
N GLY A 99 3.95 -0.27 17.91
CA GLY A 99 2.84 0.65 17.66
C GLY A 99 2.32 0.63 16.21
N PHE A 100 3.16 0.22 15.24
CA PHE A 100 2.78 0.14 13.83
C PHE A 100 1.96 -1.11 13.48
N ALA A 101 1.87 -2.07 14.40
CA ALA A 101 1.05 -3.25 14.22
C ALA A 101 -0.37 -3.04 14.78
N PRO A 102 -1.37 -3.78 14.27
CA PRO A 102 -2.71 -3.80 14.84
C PRO A 102 -2.69 -4.18 16.33
N PRO A 103 -3.57 -3.61 17.16
CA PRO A 103 -3.60 -3.85 18.61
C PRO A 103 -3.59 -5.34 19.00
N GLU A 104 -4.18 -6.20 18.18
CA GLU A 104 -4.36 -7.63 18.44
C GLU A 104 -3.03 -8.40 18.46
N VAL A 105 -2.02 -7.90 17.73
CA VAL A 105 -0.70 -8.54 17.58
C VAL A 105 0.44 -7.76 18.25
N ARG A 106 0.13 -6.65 18.94
CA ARG A 106 1.10 -5.89 19.74
C ARG A 106 1.65 -6.71 20.90
N GLY A 107 2.94 -6.55 21.18
CA GLY A 107 3.69 -7.31 22.18
C GLY A 107 3.89 -8.78 21.81
N LYS A 108 3.55 -9.19 20.58
CA LYS A 108 3.62 -10.59 20.11
C LYS A 108 4.44 -10.67 18.82
N PRO A 109 5.79 -10.60 18.89
CA PRO A 109 6.66 -10.47 17.71
C PRO A 109 6.39 -11.51 16.61
N GLN A 110 6.16 -12.77 16.99
CA GLN A 110 5.86 -13.86 16.05
C GLN A 110 4.51 -13.68 15.34
N GLN A 111 3.47 -13.27 16.07
CA GLN A 111 2.14 -13.02 15.50
C GLN A 111 2.15 -11.77 14.61
N ARG A 112 2.89 -10.74 15.02
CA ARG A 112 3.12 -9.53 14.24
C ARG A 112 3.82 -9.82 12.92
N GLN A 113 4.87 -10.66 12.93
CA GLN A 113 5.57 -11.09 11.73
C GLN A 113 4.66 -11.91 10.80
N ALA A 114 3.85 -12.82 11.35
CA ALA A 114 2.88 -13.60 10.58
C ALA A 114 1.84 -12.70 9.91
N TRP A 115 1.25 -11.76 10.67
CA TRP A 115 0.33 -10.76 10.13
C TRP A 115 0.99 -9.92 9.03
N ALA A 116 2.21 -9.42 9.26
CA ALA A 116 2.91 -8.58 8.28
C ALA A 116 3.20 -9.35 6.98
N THR A 117 3.57 -10.63 7.08
CA THR A 117 3.75 -11.53 5.94
C THR A 117 2.44 -11.69 5.16
N GLU A 118 1.33 -11.93 5.86
CA GLU A 118 0.02 -12.06 5.24
C GLU A 118 -0.39 -10.78 4.48
N GLN A 119 -0.17 -9.60 5.08
CA GLN A 119 -0.45 -8.33 4.40
C GLN A 119 0.36 -8.17 3.11
N LEU A 120 1.63 -8.60 3.09
CA LEU A 120 2.45 -8.55 1.88
C LEU A 120 1.93 -9.50 0.78
N LEU A 121 1.43 -10.68 1.16
CA LEU A 121 0.79 -11.61 0.22
C LEU A 121 -0.50 -11.01 -0.36
N LEU A 122 -1.34 -10.39 0.47
CA LEU A 122 -2.54 -9.69 0.02
C LEU A 122 -2.19 -8.54 -0.93
N ALA A 123 -1.15 -7.77 -0.63
CA ALA A 123 -0.67 -6.72 -1.52
C ALA A 123 -0.18 -7.24 -2.86
N ALA A 124 0.56 -8.36 -2.88
CA ALA A 124 0.99 -9.00 -4.12
C ALA A 124 -0.21 -9.43 -4.99
N THR A 125 -1.24 -10.04 -4.38
CA THR A 125 -2.47 -10.41 -5.09
C THR A 125 -3.23 -9.18 -5.57
N GLY A 126 -3.42 -8.16 -4.72
CA GLY A 126 -4.10 -6.92 -5.07
C GLY A 126 -3.41 -6.17 -6.22
N ILE A 127 -2.07 -6.13 -6.24
CA ILE A 127 -1.32 -5.54 -7.36
C ILE A 127 -1.56 -6.33 -8.64
N SER A 128 -1.57 -7.66 -8.60
CA SER A 128 -1.88 -8.46 -9.78
C SER A 128 -3.28 -8.13 -10.33
N ALA A 129 -4.25 -7.88 -9.46
CA ALA A 129 -5.61 -7.50 -9.86
C ALA A 129 -5.68 -6.08 -10.42
N LEU A 130 -5.01 -5.10 -9.80
CA LEU A 130 -4.91 -3.73 -10.30
C LEU A 130 -4.11 -3.64 -11.61
N GLY A 131 -3.08 -4.48 -11.74
CA GLY A 131 -2.17 -4.57 -12.88
C GLY A 131 -2.83 -5.03 -14.18
N ALA A 132 -4.00 -5.67 -14.10
CA ALA A 132 -4.81 -6.01 -15.27
C ALA A 132 -5.23 -4.77 -16.08
N ASN A 133 -5.23 -3.58 -15.46
CA ASN A 133 -5.68 -2.32 -16.05
C ASN A 133 -4.54 -1.31 -16.31
N GLY A 134 -3.27 -1.70 -16.14
CA GLY A 134 -2.10 -0.84 -16.35
C GLY A 134 -0.95 -1.15 -15.40
N PRO A 135 0.22 -0.51 -15.53
CA PRO A 135 1.36 -0.76 -14.65
C PRO A 135 1.04 -0.30 -13.21
N CYS A 136 1.10 -1.26 -12.27
CA CYS A 136 1.04 -1.04 -10.84
C CYS A 136 2.14 -1.91 -10.21
N ASP A 137 3.09 -1.31 -9.50
CA ASP A 137 4.24 -2.00 -8.93
C ASP A 137 4.13 -2.11 -7.39
N LEU A 138 4.98 -2.95 -6.80
CA LEU A 138 5.13 -3.03 -5.35
C LEU A 138 6.40 -2.29 -4.93
N LEU A 139 6.27 -1.20 -4.19
CA LEU A 139 7.45 -0.52 -3.63
C LEU A 139 7.79 -1.07 -2.24
N TRP A 140 9.06 -1.42 -2.05
CA TRP A 140 9.75 -1.72 -0.78
C TRP A 140 9.43 -3.05 -0.05
N GLY A 141 8.28 -3.70 -0.26
CA GLY A 141 7.92 -4.93 0.49
C GLY A 141 8.57 -6.24 0.02
N VAL A 142 8.59 -6.51 -1.29
CA VAL A 142 9.03 -7.82 -1.82
C VAL A 142 10.53 -8.01 -1.72
N GLY A 143 11.33 -6.95 -1.90
CA GLY A 143 12.79 -7.05 -1.82
C GLY A 143 13.30 -7.55 -0.47
N VAL A 144 12.56 -7.31 0.62
CA VAL A 144 12.90 -7.79 1.97
C VAL A 144 12.22 -9.14 2.27
N ALA A 145 10.93 -9.31 1.93
CA ALA A 145 10.21 -10.56 2.21
C ALA A 145 10.66 -11.75 1.34
N LEU A 146 10.99 -11.53 0.08
CA LEU A 146 11.51 -12.57 -0.82
C LEU A 146 12.94 -12.98 -0.41
N PHE A 147 13.76 -12.01 0.01
CA PHE A 147 15.12 -12.27 0.51
C PHE A 147 15.11 -13.03 1.84
N LEU A 148 14.16 -12.74 2.73
CA LEU A 148 14.02 -13.44 4.01
C LEU A 148 13.36 -14.82 3.88
N SER A 149 12.42 -15.01 2.96
CA SER A 149 11.84 -16.34 2.69
C SER A 149 12.87 -17.28 2.05
N LEU A 150 13.80 -16.76 1.25
CA LEU A 150 14.93 -17.52 0.70
C LEU A 150 16.08 -17.72 1.68
N ALA A 151 16.23 -16.87 2.70
CA ALA A 151 17.26 -17.01 3.75
C ALA A 151 16.81 -17.88 4.94
N ALA A 152 15.51 -18.18 5.04
CA ALA A 152 14.92 -19.04 6.06
C ALA A 152 14.65 -20.49 5.59
N ALA A 153 15.02 -20.83 4.35
CA ALA A 153 15.00 -22.17 3.76
C ALA A 153 16.42 -22.71 3.60
#